data_AF-A0A6V7VZG4-F1
#
_entry.id   AF-A0A6V7VZG4-F1
#
_cell.length_a   1.000
_cell.length_b   1.000
_cell.length_c   1.000
_cell.angle_alpha   90.00
_cell.angle_beta   90.00
_cell.angle_gamma   90.00
#
_symmetry.space_group_name_H-M   'P 1'
#
loop_
_entity.id
_entity.type
_entity.pdbx_description
1 polymer ?
#
loop_
_entity_poly.entity_id
_entity_poly.type
_entity_poly.pdbx_seq_one_letter_code
_entity_poly.pdbx_strand_id
1 'polypeptide(L)'
;MFPLPNEAKLDVLKCLNFDQLTSFKLTNFYFLNLINKYEGELCFRMKFKQISILDDIQNLDSYKVIVPESRFVKYNLNYQRNSEFFRWPTAIDRFNPLFLYNSAIFSEHRRFSNYRRDCFICIKRTFDNLLDNEPRCYILKLPTFPKDFEQKIIRYCLEQLFNCIFEYALFGEIVFNPEMINLLFDNDKAIPLQFNIQNPYLFPSGNERFDNIWNFVSNHLTTSECLIIDVDNIDSLYAGRKLFNILTTEGSKLPQIQLINVRVKWLYNAIVEVSCLCEIFFLLLAKLSLFACFWLL
;
A
#
# COMPACT_ATOMS: atom_id res chain seq x y z
N MET A 1 -21.94 -23.06 13.79
CA MET A 1 -22.37 -22.12 12.73
C MET A 1 -23.63 -22.55 11.98
N PHE A 2 -23.85 -23.84 11.66
CA PHE A 2 -24.99 -24.30 10.85
C PHE A 2 -26.40 -23.80 11.23
N PRO A 3 -26.79 -23.65 12.52
CA PRO A 3 -28.15 -23.19 12.86
C PRO A 3 -28.35 -21.68 12.68
N LEU A 4 -27.29 -20.90 12.41
CA LEU A 4 -27.40 -19.46 12.22
C LEU A 4 -28.01 -19.10 10.86
N PRO A 5 -28.75 -17.99 10.74
CA PRO A 5 -29.15 -17.46 9.43
C PRO A 5 -27.91 -17.05 8.61
N ASN A 6 -28.06 -16.98 7.29
CA ASN A 6 -26.91 -16.72 6.38
C ASN A 6 -26.26 -15.36 6.64
N GLU A 7 -27.03 -14.37 7.07
CA GLU A 7 -26.59 -13.02 7.42
C GLU A 7 -25.67 -13.06 8.64
N ALA A 8 -26.08 -13.75 9.72
CA ALA A 8 -25.25 -13.91 10.91
C ALA A 8 -23.99 -14.75 10.62
N LYS A 9 -24.10 -15.77 9.75
CA LYS A 9 -22.94 -16.52 9.28
C LYS A 9 -21.96 -15.63 8.52
N LEU A 10 -22.48 -14.79 7.64
CA LEU A 10 -21.69 -13.84 6.86
C LEU A 10 -20.96 -12.86 7.78
N ASP A 11 -21.62 -12.35 8.82
CA ASP A 11 -20.99 -11.46 9.80
C ASP A 11 -19.86 -12.15 10.57
N VAL A 12 -20.01 -13.43 10.90
CA VAL A 12 -18.92 -14.24 11.48
C VAL A 12 -17.78 -14.42 10.47
N LEU A 13 -18.08 -14.73 9.21
CA LEU A 13 -17.08 -14.91 8.16
C LEU A 13 -16.29 -13.63 7.88
N LYS A 14 -16.93 -12.45 8.01
CA LYS A 14 -16.25 -11.14 7.93
C LYS A 14 -15.18 -10.95 9.02
N CYS A 15 -15.24 -11.69 10.11
CA CYS A 15 -14.22 -11.65 11.16
C CYS A 15 -12.98 -12.53 10.86
N LEU A 16 -13.07 -13.48 9.90
CA LEU A 16 -12.00 -14.47 9.65
C LEU A 16 -10.95 -13.96 8.66
N ASN A 17 -9.66 -14.03 9.00
CA ASN A 17 -8.57 -13.67 8.08
C ASN A 17 -8.54 -14.55 6.82
N PHE A 18 -7.72 -14.23 5.82
CA PHE A 18 -7.72 -14.95 4.54
C PHE A 18 -7.44 -16.45 4.69
N ASP A 19 -6.47 -16.83 5.52
CA ASP A 19 -6.10 -18.23 5.71
C ASP A 19 -7.22 -19.00 6.42
N GLN A 20 -7.87 -18.38 7.40
CA GLN A 20 -9.05 -18.91 8.08
C GLN A 20 -10.22 -19.03 7.12
N LEU A 21 -10.48 -18.02 6.28
CA LEU A 21 -11.59 -18.03 5.32
C LEU A 21 -11.38 -19.12 4.25
N THR A 22 -10.14 -19.25 3.77
CA THR A 22 -9.71 -20.33 2.86
C THR A 22 -9.89 -21.70 3.51
N SER A 23 -9.46 -21.84 4.77
CA SER A 23 -9.68 -23.07 5.55
C SER A 23 -11.17 -23.41 5.65
N PHE A 24 -12.02 -22.41 5.92
CA PHE A 24 -13.48 -22.59 5.95
C PHE A 24 -14.05 -23.02 4.59
N LYS A 25 -13.58 -22.45 3.46
CA LYS A 25 -13.98 -22.92 2.12
C LYS A 25 -13.68 -24.40 1.92
N LEU A 26 -12.56 -24.89 2.46
CA LEU A 26 -12.12 -26.28 2.30
C LEU A 26 -12.78 -27.26 3.27
N THR A 27 -13.35 -26.79 4.39
CA THR A 27 -13.94 -27.68 5.39
C THR A 27 -15.19 -28.43 4.91
N ASN A 28 -16.08 -27.80 4.13
CA ASN A 28 -17.24 -28.47 3.52
C ASN A 28 -17.88 -27.66 2.37
N PHE A 29 -18.64 -28.36 1.53
CA PHE A 29 -19.36 -27.77 0.39
C PHE A 29 -20.37 -26.67 0.77
N TYR A 30 -20.95 -26.71 1.98
CA TYR A 30 -21.89 -25.67 2.41
C TYR A 30 -21.17 -24.33 2.60
N PHE A 31 -20.03 -24.29 3.29
CA PHE A 31 -19.27 -23.04 3.45
C PHE A 31 -18.63 -22.59 2.15
N LEU A 32 -18.17 -23.52 1.29
CA LEU A 32 -17.73 -23.17 -0.05
C LEU A 32 -18.82 -22.43 -0.82
N ASN A 33 -20.03 -22.99 -0.86
CA ASN A 33 -21.17 -22.38 -1.56
C ASN A 33 -21.63 -21.08 -0.90
N LEU A 34 -21.62 -21.01 0.43
CA LEU A 34 -21.97 -19.79 1.16
C LEU A 34 -20.96 -18.67 0.85
N ILE A 35 -19.66 -18.96 0.94
CA ILE A 35 -18.62 -17.96 0.67
C ILE A 35 -18.62 -17.56 -0.81
N ASN A 36 -18.83 -18.49 -1.74
CA ASN A 36 -18.96 -18.19 -3.17
C ASN A 36 -20.25 -17.39 -3.48
N LYS A 37 -21.36 -17.65 -2.77
CA LYS A 37 -22.60 -16.87 -2.91
C LYS A 37 -22.39 -15.43 -2.47
N TYR A 38 -21.67 -15.24 -1.37
CA TYR A 38 -21.33 -13.93 -0.83
C TYR A 38 -19.93 -13.49 -1.24
N GLU A 39 -19.42 -13.98 -2.38
CA GLU A 39 -18.07 -13.62 -2.82
C GLU A 39 -18.00 -12.11 -2.96
N GLY A 40 -18.95 -11.41 -3.57
CA GLY A 40 -18.91 -9.94 -3.63
C GLY A 40 -18.76 -9.23 -2.27
N GLU A 41 -19.18 -9.83 -1.15
CA GLU A 41 -19.07 -9.27 0.20
C GLU A 41 -17.87 -9.80 1.00
N LEU A 42 -17.33 -10.96 0.62
CA LEU A 42 -16.20 -11.65 1.25
C LEU A 42 -14.91 -11.62 0.40
N CYS A 43 -15.04 -11.35 -0.90
CA CYS A 43 -14.02 -11.24 -1.97
C CYS A 43 -12.99 -10.20 -1.64
N PHE A 44 -13.30 -9.27 -0.74
CA PHE A 44 -12.38 -8.20 -0.45
C PHE A 44 -11.09 -8.67 0.17
N ARG A 45 -10.96 -9.94 0.59
CA ARG A 45 -9.70 -10.55 1.02
C ARG A 45 -9.01 -11.34 -0.09
N MET A 46 -9.03 -10.88 -1.34
CA MET A 46 -8.23 -11.51 -2.38
C MET A 46 -6.74 -11.37 -2.08
N LYS A 47 -5.99 -12.47 -2.25
CA LYS A 47 -4.53 -12.45 -2.26
C LYS A 47 -4.04 -12.16 -3.67
N PHE A 48 -3.28 -11.08 -3.82
CA PHE A 48 -2.60 -10.69 -5.05
C PHE A 48 -1.09 -10.84 -4.88
N LYS A 49 -0.40 -11.02 -6.01
CA LYS A 49 1.06 -11.10 -6.02
C LYS A 49 1.70 -9.74 -5.75
N GLN A 50 1.18 -8.69 -6.37
CA GLN A 50 1.82 -7.38 -6.31
C GLN A 50 0.82 -6.23 -6.44
N ILE A 51 1.07 -5.14 -5.72
CA ILE A 51 0.52 -3.80 -5.99
C ILE A 51 1.64 -2.80 -6.28
N SER A 52 1.44 -1.90 -7.23
CA SER A 52 2.36 -0.79 -7.51
C SER A 52 1.62 0.42 -8.05
N ILE A 53 2.18 1.62 -7.89
CA ILE A 53 1.65 2.86 -8.45
C ILE A 53 2.58 3.32 -9.58
N LEU A 54 2.00 3.63 -10.73
CA LEU A 54 2.70 4.01 -11.96
C LEU A 54 2.19 5.39 -12.41
N ASP A 55 3.08 6.26 -12.91
CA ASP A 55 2.72 7.54 -13.55
C ASP A 55 2.60 7.46 -15.07
N ASP A 56 3.11 6.38 -15.67
CA ASP A 56 2.97 6.08 -17.08
C ASP A 56 2.83 4.56 -17.28
N ILE A 57 2.02 4.19 -18.28
CA ILE A 57 1.91 2.81 -18.74
C ILE A 57 2.21 2.80 -20.21
N GLN A 58 3.44 2.41 -20.51
CA GLN A 58 3.79 1.99 -21.86
C GLN A 58 3.05 0.66 -22.12
N ASN A 59 2.22 0.64 -23.17
CA ASN A 59 1.47 -0.53 -23.63
C ASN A 59 0.32 -1.02 -22.72
N LEU A 60 -0.77 -0.24 -22.70
CA LEU A 60 -2.03 -0.56 -22.02
C LEU A 60 -2.69 -1.87 -22.52
N ASP A 61 -2.39 -2.34 -23.73
CA ASP A 61 -3.07 -3.49 -24.35
C ASP A 61 -2.81 -4.81 -23.59
N SER A 62 -1.72 -4.88 -22.84
CA SER A 62 -1.37 -6.05 -22.02
C SER A 62 -2.14 -6.11 -20.68
N TYR A 63 -2.94 -5.09 -20.37
CA TYR A 63 -3.59 -4.94 -19.09
C TYR A 63 -5.11 -4.88 -19.22
N LYS A 64 -5.82 -5.46 -18.24
CA LYS A 64 -7.25 -5.21 -18.10
C LYS A 64 -7.45 -3.94 -17.29
N VAL A 65 -7.84 -2.87 -17.98
CA VAL A 65 -8.23 -1.62 -17.32
C VAL A 65 -9.55 -1.85 -16.57
N ILE A 66 -9.49 -1.72 -15.26
CA ILE A 66 -10.65 -1.58 -14.40
C ILE A 66 -11.05 -0.12 -14.48
N VAL A 67 -12.02 0.16 -15.34
CA VAL A 67 -12.75 1.43 -15.29
C VAL A 67 -13.73 1.28 -14.13
N PRO A 68 -13.65 2.12 -13.08
CA PRO A 68 -14.70 2.19 -12.08
C PRO A 68 -15.93 2.82 -12.76
N GLU A 69 -16.64 2.04 -13.58
CA GLU A 69 -17.86 2.53 -14.19
C GLU A 69 -18.85 2.84 -13.06
N SER A 70 -19.54 3.97 -13.16
CA SER A 70 -20.65 4.34 -12.26
C SER A 70 -21.72 3.24 -12.14
N ARG A 71 -21.71 2.25 -13.06
CA ARG A 71 -22.58 1.08 -13.07
C ARG A 71 -22.15 -0.04 -12.10
N PHE A 72 -20.86 -0.19 -11.78
CA PHE A 72 -20.42 -1.06 -10.67
C PHE A 72 -20.78 -0.44 -9.31
N VAL A 73 -20.93 0.88 -9.25
CA VAL A 73 -21.53 1.62 -8.12
C VAL A 73 -23.06 1.45 -8.05
N LYS A 74 -23.64 0.48 -8.77
CA LYS A 74 -24.94 -0.10 -8.37
C LYS A 74 -24.82 -0.96 -7.11
N TYR A 75 -23.61 -1.35 -6.70
CA TYR A 75 -23.39 -1.94 -5.39
C TYR A 75 -23.59 -0.88 -4.30
N ASN A 76 -24.78 -0.96 -3.70
CA ASN A 76 -25.15 -0.39 -2.43
C ASN A 76 -24.95 1.13 -2.31
N LEU A 77 -25.72 1.91 -3.08
CA LEU A 77 -25.91 3.34 -2.80
C LEU A 77 -26.53 3.61 -1.40
N ASN A 78 -26.90 2.57 -0.63
CA ASN A 78 -27.08 2.66 0.83
C ASN A 78 -25.76 2.85 1.59
N TYR A 79 -24.62 2.96 0.92
CA TYR A 79 -23.41 3.65 1.38
C TYR A 79 -23.67 5.19 1.47
N GLN A 80 -24.91 5.59 1.80
CA GLN A 80 -25.27 6.88 2.37
C GLN A 80 -24.85 7.00 3.84
N ARG A 81 -24.20 5.96 4.40
CA ARG A 81 -23.98 5.81 5.84
C ARG A 81 -23.18 6.93 6.52
N ASN A 82 -22.72 7.98 5.83
CA ASN A 82 -22.25 9.26 6.41
C ASN A 82 -21.93 10.30 5.31
N SER A 83 -22.83 10.55 4.35
CA SER A 83 -22.58 11.57 3.31
C SER A 83 -22.40 13.01 3.83
N GLU A 84 -22.73 13.24 5.10
CA GLU A 84 -22.66 14.56 5.75
C GLU A 84 -21.32 14.85 6.44
N PHE A 85 -20.40 13.88 6.54
CA PHE A 85 -19.16 14.02 7.34
C PHE A 85 -17.89 14.25 6.52
N PHE A 86 -17.99 14.45 5.22
CA PHE A 86 -16.79 14.66 4.40
C PHE A 86 -16.19 16.05 4.69
N ARG A 87 -15.04 16.08 5.38
CA ARG A 87 -14.13 17.27 5.49
C ARG A 87 -13.48 17.64 4.14
N TRP A 88 -14.04 17.14 3.05
CA TRP A 88 -13.48 17.21 1.72
C TRP A 88 -13.51 18.59 1.06
N PRO A 89 -14.48 19.50 1.33
CA PRO A 89 -14.39 20.86 0.82
C PRO A 89 -13.02 21.50 1.13
N THR A 90 -12.49 21.26 2.33
CA THR A 90 -11.16 21.73 2.75
C THR A 90 -10.01 21.09 1.92
N ALA A 91 -10.15 19.85 1.46
CA ALA A 91 -9.16 19.17 0.63
C ALA A 91 -9.13 19.73 -0.80
N ILE A 92 -10.30 20.05 -1.35
CA ILE A 92 -10.44 20.70 -2.66
C ILE A 92 -9.85 22.09 -2.61
N ASP A 93 -10.19 22.86 -1.58
CA ASP A 93 -9.69 24.23 -1.40
C ASP A 93 -8.16 24.26 -1.32
N ARG A 94 -7.56 23.22 -0.74
CA ARG A 94 -6.09 23.05 -0.64
C ARG A 94 -5.45 22.40 -1.86
N PHE A 95 -6.23 21.90 -2.81
CA PHE A 95 -5.76 21.16 -3.99
C PHE A 95 -4.84 19.99 -3.63
N ASN A 96 -5.15 19.26 -2.56
CA ASN A 96 -4.33 18.15 -2.11
C ASN A 96 -4.35 17.00 -3.14
N PRO A 97 -3.18 16.54 -3.66
CA PRO A 97 -3.14 15.45 -4.61
C PRO A 97 -3.34 14.10 -3.90
N LEU A 98 -4.04 13.16 -4.55
CA LEU A 98 -4.22 11.78 -4.06
C LEU A 98 -2.88 11.03 -3.96
N PHE A 99 -1.93 11.38 -4.82
CA PHE A 99 -0.61 10.77 -4.91
C PHE A 99 0.48 11.81 -4.65
N LEU A 100 1.50 11.42 -3.90
CA LEU A 100 2.70 12.21 -3.69
C LEU A 100 3.79 11.68 -4.62
N TYR A 101 4.37 12.58 -5.42
CA TYR A 101 5.43 12.28 -6.36
C TYR A 101 6.80 12.59 -5.77
N ASN A 102 7.76 11.76 -6.15
CA ASN A 102 9.16 11.89 -5.84
C ASN A 102 9.83 12.86 -6.84
N SER A 103 10.01 14.12 -6.42
CA SER A 103 10.25 15.27 -7.32
C SER A 103 11.63 15.41 -7.99
N ALA A 104 12.62 14.53 -7.79
CA ALA A 104 14.00 14.72 -8.33
C ALA A 104 14.01 14.75 -9.86
N ILE A 105 13.30 13.82 -10.47
CA ILE A 105 13.22 13.68 -11.91
C ILE A 105 12.33 14.80 -12.50
N PHE A 106 11.45 15.37 -11.66
CA PHE A 106 10.45 16.36 -12.05
C PHE A 106 10.91 17.81 -11.90
N SER A 107 11.96 18.10 -11.12
CA SER A 107 12.46 19.49 -10.98
C SER A 107 13.00 20.04 -12.30
N GLU A 108 13.59 19.20 -13.16
CA GLU A 108 14.04 19.62 -14.49
C GLU A 108 12.87 19.72 -15.50
N HIS A 109 11.79 18.96 -15.26
CA HIS A 109 10.59 18.95 -16.09
C HIS A 109 9.49 19.94 -15.63
N ARG A 110 9.78 20.84 -14.68
CA ARG A 110 8.84 21.90 -14.19
C ARG A 110 8.30 22.83 -15.27
N ARG A 111 8.79 22.75 -16.51
CA ARG A 111 8.18 23.43 -17.67
C ARG A 111 6.91 22.75 -18.21
N PHE A 112 6.52 21.59 -17.69
CA PHE A 112 5.30 20.87 -18.08
C PHE A 112 4.20 20.87 -17.00
N SER A 113 4.13 21.92 -16.18
CA SER A 113 3.19 22.10 -15.05
C SER A 113 1.69 22.03 -15.38
N ASN A 114 1.30 21.75 -16.62
CA ASN A 114 -0.09 21.65 -17.05
C ASN A 114 -0.55 20.22 -17.37
N TYR A 115 0.32 19.21 -17.37
CA TYR A 115 -0.11 17.84 -17.57
C TYR A 115 -0.62 17.25 -16.25
N ARG A 116 -1.95 17.18 -16.11
CA ARG A 116 -2.61 16.22 -15.23
C ARG A 116 -2.12 14.83 -15.61
N ARG A 117 -1.09 14.34 -14.91
CA ARG A 117 -0.69 12.96 -15.06
C ARG A 117 -1.70 12.11 -14.33
N ASP A 118 -2.29 11.18 -15.07
CA ASP A 118 -3.12 10.15 -14.49
C ASP A 118 -2.20 9.16 -13.78
N CYS A 119 -2.50 8.84 -12.53
CA CYS A 119 -1.82 7.76 -11.83
C CYS A 119 -2.60 6.46 -12.03
N PHE A 120 -1.85 5.38 -12.11
CA PHE A 120 -2.38 4.06 -12.31
C PHE A 120 -1.94 3.16 -11.18
N ILE A 121 -2.90 2.49 -10.55
CA ILE A 121 -2.63 1.44 -9.58
C ILE A 121 -2.64 0.13 -10.35
N CYS A 122 -1.48 -0.53 -10.42
CA CYS A 122 -1.33 -1.83 -11.06
C CYS A 122 -1.42 -2.93 -10.00
N ILE A 123 -2.25 -3.93 -10.26
CA ILE A 123 -2.47 -5.09 -9.40
C ILE A 123 -2.16 -6.35 -10.20
N LYS A 124 -1.19 -7.14 -9.72
CA LYS A 124 -0.81 -8.42 -10.36
C LYS A 124 -1.37 -9.59 -9.59
N ARG A 125 -1.94 -10.57 -10.29
CA ARG A 125 -2.42 -11.83 -9.69
C ARG A 125 -1.28 -12.82 -9.44
N THR A 126 -1.52 -13.74 -8.51
CA THR A 126 -0.66 -14.90 -8.29
C THR A 126 -0.80 -15.88 -9.46
N PHE A 127 0.31 -16.45 -9.91
CA PHE A 127 0.36 -17.33 -11.08
C PHE A 127 -0.47 -18.62 -10.91
N ASP A 128 -0.59 -19.11 -9.68
CA ASP A 128 -1.17 -20.44 -9.40
C ASP A 128 -2.68 -20.54 -9.67
N ASN A 129 -3.36 -19.41 -9.91
CA ASN A 129 -4.82 -19.34 -10.02
C ASN A 129 -5.32 -18.85 -11.39
N LEU A 130 -4.48 -18.84 -12.44
CA LEU A 130 -4.87 -18.31 -13.74
C LEU A 130 -5.30 -19.43 -14.70
N LEU A 131 -6.54 -19.32 -15.19
CA LEU A 131 -6.92 -19.94 -16.46
C LEU A 131 -6.16 -19.23 -17.59
N ASP A 132 -5.81 -19.95 -18.66
CA ASP A 132 -4.94 -19.46 -19.74
C ASP A 132 -5.38 -18.14 -20.42
N ASN A 133 -6.63 -17.73 -20.23
CA ASN A 133 -7.22 -16.55 -20.86
C ASN A 133 -7.48 -15.36 -19.91
N GLU A 134 -7.15 -15.46 -18.62
CA GLU A 134 -7.37 -14.35 -17.68
C GLU A 134 -6.21 -13.34 -17.66
N PRO A 135 -6.51 -12.03 -17.54
CA PRO A 135 -5.46 -11.02 -17.49
C PRO A 135 -4.62 -11.17 -16.22
N ARG A 136 -3.30 -11.12 -16.40
CA ARG A 136 -2.32 -11.22 -15.31
C ARG A 136 -2.27 -9.97 -14.45
N CYS A 137 -2.58 -8.82 -15.06
CA CYS A 137 -2.48 -7.50 -14.46
C CYS A 137 -3.77 -6.72 -14.66
N TYR A 138 -4.24 -6.11 -13.58
CA TYR A 138 -5.32 -5.13 -13.61
C TYR A 138 -4.75 -3.74 -13.41
N ILE A 139 -5.33 -2.76 -14.09
CA ILE A 139 -5.01 -1.35 -13.84
C ILE A 139 -6.26 -0.65 -13.34
N LEU A 140 -6.14 0.01 -12.21
CA LEU A 140 -7.11 0.97 -11.73
C LEU A 140 -6.58 2.38 -12.00
N LYS A 141 -7.27 3.12 -12.86
CA LYS A 141 -6.95 4.52 -13.16
C LYS A 141 -7.66 5.43 -12.15
N LEU A 142 -6.89 6.19 -11.37
CA LEU A 142 -7.43 7.17 -10.41
C LEU A 142 -6.91 8.58 -10.76
N PRO A 143 -7.74 9.63 -10.58
CA PRO A 143 -7.31 10.99 -10.81
C PRO A 143 -6.33 11.44 -9.72
N THR A 144 -5.26 12.13 -10.13
CA THR A 144 -4.30 12.73 -9.18
C THR A 144 -4.93 13.85 -8.35
N PHE A 145 -5.82 14.63 -8.96
CA PHE A 145 -6.56 15.71 -8.31
C PHE A 145 -8.06 15.42 -8.43
N PRO A 146 -8.65 14.72 -7.45
CA PRO A 146 -10.03 14.28 -7.55
C PRO A 146 -11.03 15.44 -7.54
N LYS A 147 -12.06 15.35 -8.37
CA LYS A 147 -13.24 16.22 -8.33
C LYS A 147 -14.32 15.65 -7.40
N ASP A 148 -15.37 16.44 -7.15
CA ASP A 148 -16.42 16.09 -6.21
C ASP A 148 -17.05 14.70 -6.39
N PHE A 149 -17.46 14.38 -7.61
CA PHE A 149 -18.11 13.09 -7.89
C PHE A 149 -17.13 11.90 -7.88
N GLU A 150 -15.83 12.15 -8.11
CA GLU A 150 -14.79 11.12 -8.16
C GLU A 150 -14.43 10.62 -6.75
N GLN A 151 -14.71 11.41 -5.70
CA GLN A 151 -14.40 11.06 -4.32
C GLN A 151 -15.01 9.73 -3.89
N LYS A 152 -16.31 9.52 -4.14
CA LYS A 152 -17.03 8.30 -3.74
C LYS A 152 -16.43 7.08 -4.44
N ILE A 153 -16.06 7.25 -5.70
CA ILE A 153 -15.42 6.22 -6.51
C ILE A 153 -14.04 5.89 -5.94
N ILE A 154 -13.21 6.90 -5.66
CA ILE A 154 -11.86 6.72 -5.10
C ILE A 154 -11.94 6.07 -3.73
N ARG A 155 -12.80 6.58 -2.83
CA ARG A 155 -12.99 5.99 -1.51
C ARG A 155 -13.39 4.52 -1.61
N TYR A 156 -14.37 4.21 -2.45
CA TYR A 156 -14.80 2.83 -2.69
C TYR A 156 -13.65 1.96 -3.20
N CYS A 157 -12.90 2.45 -4.19
CA CYS A 157 -11.78 1.72 -4.77
C CYS A 157 -10.65 1.50 -3.77
N LEU A 158 -10.29 2.52 -2.98
CA LEU A 158 -9.28 2.40 -1.94
C LEU A 158 -9.76 1.44 -0.84
N GLU A 159 -10.99 1.56 -0.34
CA GLU A 159 -11.52 0.62 0.66
C GLU A 159 -11.44 -0.83 0.17
N GLN A 160 -11.70 -1.04 -1.13
CA GLN A 160 -11.54 -2.32 -1.80
C GLN A 160 -10.08 -2.82 -1.76
N LEU A 161 -9.12 -1.95 -2.12
CA LEU A 161 -7.70 -2.29 -2.09
C LEU A 161 -7.19 -2.58 -0.68
N PHE A 162 -7.63 -1.82 0.32
CA PHE A 162 -7.17 -1.97 1.70
C PHE A 162 -7.62 -3.30 2.33
N ASN A 163 -8.74 -3.83 1.87
CA ASN A 163 -9.20 -5.14 2.32
C ASN A 163 -8.42 -6.31 1.67
N CYS A 164 -7.72 -6.06 0.56
CA CYS A 164 -6.94 -7.08 -0.14
C CYS A 164 -5.62 -7.38 0.60
N ILE A 165 -5.04 -8.55 0.31
CA ILE A 165 -3.70 -8.92 0.78
C ILE A 165 -2.77 -8.96 -0.42
N PHE A 166 -1.60 -8.35 -0.30
CA PHE A 166 -0.58 -8.36 -1.35
C PHE A 166 0.68 -9.06 -0.83
N GLU A 167 1.26 -9.96 -1.62
CA GLU A 167 2.56 -10.53 -1.29
C GLU A 167 3.65 -9.46 -1.36
N TYR A 168 3.61 -8.63 -2.41
CA TYR A 168 4.55 -7.54 -2.63
C TYR A 168 3.86 -6.20 -2.85
N ALA A 169 4.50 -5.13 -2.41
CA ALA A 169 4.16 -3.78 -2.86
C ALA A 169 5.42 -3.06 -3.29
N LEU A 170 5.35 -2.30 -4.38
CA LEU A 170 6.47 -1.47 -4.84
C LEU A 170 6.10 0.00 -4.67
N PHE A 171 6.74 0.66 -3.70
CA PHE A 171 6.60 2.09 -3.42
C PHE A 171 7.93 2.79 -3.69
N GLY A 172 8.11 3.24 -4.93
CA GLY A 172 9.30 3.97 -5.33
C GLY A 172 9.02 5.45 -5.50
N GLU A 173 8.59 5.84 -6.69
CA GLU A 173 8.45 7.25 -7.05
C GLU A 173 7.12 7.86 -6.62
N ILE A 174 6.12 7.03 -6.32
CA ILE A 174 4.76 7.47 -6.07
C ILE A 174 4.21 6.69 -4.88
N VAL A 175 3.63 7.42 -3.93
CA VAL A 175 2.87 6.86 -2.81
C VAL A 175 1.53 7.56 -2.70
N PHE A 176 0.57 6.93 -2.03
CA PHE A 176 -0.66 7.61 -1.65
C PHE A 176 -0.33 8.74 -0.67
N ASN A 177 -1.02 9.86 -0.83
CA ASN A 177 -0.93 10.97 0.13
C ASN A 177 -1.63 10.57 1.45
N PRO A 178 -0.90 10.46 2.57
CA PRO A 178 -1.50 10.12 3.86
C PRO A 178 -2.60 11.09 4.29
N GLU A 179 -2.43 12.39 4.03
CA GLU A 179 -3.45 13.40 4.35
C GLU A 179 -4.75 13.13 3.58
N MET A 180 -4.65 12.68 2.33
CA MET A 180 -5.82 12.34 1.53
C MET A 180 -6.49 11.05 1.99
N ILE A 181 -5.71 10.04 2.40
CA ILE A 181 -6.28 8.83 3.01
C ILE A 181 -7.05 9.22 4.28
N ASN A 182 -6.44 10.03 5.14
CA ASN A 182 -7.08 10.55 6.35
C ASN A 182 -8.37 11.31 6.01
N LEU A 183 -8.35 12.24 5.05
CA LEU A 183 -9.55 12.95 4.62
C LEU A 183 -10.66 12.03 4.07
N LEU A 184 -10.28 10.94 3.41
CA LEU A 184 -11.23 9.96 2.86
C LEU A 184 -11.77 9.00 3.91
N PHE A 185 -11.05 8.73 5.01
CA PHE A 185 -11.33 7.61 5.91
C PHE A 185 -11.33 7.92 7.42
N ASP A 186 -10.77 9.04 7.88
CA ASP A 186 -10.74 9.48 9.29
C ASP A 186 -12.09 10.03 9.74
N ASN A 187 -13.10 9.18 9.70
CA ASN A 187 -14.36 9.35 10.40
C ASN A 187 -14.34 8.40 11.60
N ASP A 188 -13.81 8.82 12.75
CA ASP A 188 -13.99 8.22 14.10
C ASP A 188 -13.95 6.68 14.20
N LYS A 189 -13.27 5.99 13.29
CA LYS A 189 -13.17 4.54 13.33
C LYS A 189 -12.11 4.17 14.36
N ALA A 190 -12.49 3.32 15.32
CA ALA A 190 -11.56 2.76 16.30
C ALA A 190 -10.39 1.97 15.66
N ILE A 191 -10.54 1.56 14.39
CA ILE A 191 -9.52 0.82 13.64
C ILE A 191 -9.24 1.58 12.33
N PRO A 192 -8.02 2.12 12.16
CA PRO A 192 -7.63 2.78 10.92
C PRO A 192 -7.58 1.77 9.77
N LEU A 193 -7.93 2.23 8.57
CA LEU A 193 -7.77 1.43 7.36
C LEU A 193 -6.27 1.28 7.06
N GLN A 194 -5.80 0.04 6.90
CA GLN A 194 -4.41 -0.27 6.58
C GLN A 194 -4.31 -1.25 5.39
N PHE A 195 -3.29 -1.06 4.54
CA PHE A 195 -2.92 -2.00 3.49
C PHE A 195 -2.22 -3.21 4.07
N ASN A 196 -2.73 -4.40 3.77
CA ASN A 196 -2.12 -5.66 4.22
C ASN A 196 -1.12 -6.15 3.18
N ILE A 197 0.17 -5.97 3.46
CA ILE A 197 1.25 -6.35 2.53
C ILE A 197 2.23 -7.27 3.25
N GLN A 198 2.64 -8.37 2.64
CA GLN A 198 3.61 -9.29 3.26
C GLN A 198 5.01 -8.68 3.22
N ASN A 199 5.46 -8.28 2.02
CA ASN A 199 6.80 -7.80 1.76
C ASN A 199 6.79 -6.47 0.97
N PRO A 200 6.55 -5.33 1.62
CA PRO A 200 6.64 -4.02 0.97
C PRO A 200 8.09 -3.66 0.64
N TYR A 201 8.32 -3.19 -0.59
CA TYR A 201 9.58 -2.67 -1.09
C TYR A 201 9.49 -1.15 -1.21
N LEU A 202 10.35 -0.45 -0.47
CA LEU A 202 10.48 1.00 -0.52
C LEU A 202 11.74 1.38 -1.28
N PHE A 203 11.61 2.32 -2.22
CA PHE A 203 12.74 2.94 -2.91
C PHE A 203 12.76 4.44 -2.61
N PRO A 204 13.05 4.82 -1.36
CA PRO A 204 13.19 6.23 -1.03
C PRO A 204 14.38 6.81 -1.80
N SER A 205 14.14 7.92 -2.48
CA SER A 205 15.23 8.78 -2.96
C SER A 205 15.05 10.13 -2.29
N GLY A 206 16.07 10.77 -1.74
CA GLY A 206 15.98 12.13 -1.16
C GLY A 206 15.20 12.30 0.17
N ASN A 207 15.44 13.43 0.86
CA ASN A 207 15.00 13.70 2.24
C ASN A 207 13.48 13.83 2.45
N GLU A 208 12.86 14.85 1.86
CA GLU A 208 11.41 15.14 2.04
C GLU A 208 10.53 13.95 1.63
N ARG A 209 11.06 13.12 0.73
CA ARG A 209 10.36 11.98 0.14
C ARG A 209 10.36 10.78 1.07
N PHE A 210 11.46 10.58 1.78
CA PHE A 210 11.52 9.57 2.83
C PHE A 210 10.46 9.84 3.91
N ASP A 211 10.22 11.12 4.25
CA ASP A 211 9.20 11.49 5.25
C ASP A 211 7.79 11.13 4.81
N ASN A 212 7.43 11.43 3.55
CA ASN A 212 6.11 11.12 3.01
C ASN A 212 5.87 9.61 2.87
N ILE A 213 6.84 8.87 2.32
CA ILE A 213 6.77 7.41 2.21
C ILE A 213 6.65 6.81 3.60
N TRP A 214 7.48 7.26 4.55
CA TRP A 214 7.46 6.75 5.91
C TRP A 214 6.13 7.02 6.61
N ASN A 215 5.59 8.24 6.50
CA ASN A 215 4.29 8.59 7.07
C ASN A 215 3.17 7.73 6.50
N PHE A 216 3.23 7.35 5.22
CA PHE A 216 2.28 6.40 4.65
C PHE A 216 2.46 5.00 5.26
N VAL A 217 3.69 4.50 5.28
CA VAL A 217 4.03 3.16 5.78
C VAL A 217 3.67 3.00 7.26
N SER A 218 4.00 3.98 8.10
CA SER A 218 3.79 3.90 9.55
C SER A 218 2.33 3.94 9.96
N ASN A 219 1.47 4.57 9.17
CA ASN A 219 0.07 4.83 9.52
C ASN A 219 -0.94 4.00 8.73
N HIS A 220 -0.62 3.66 7.48
CA HIS A 220 -1.57 3.07 6.53
C HIS A 220 -1.10 1.74 5.96
N LEU A 221 0.00 1.17 6.45
CA LEU A 221 0.51 -0.12 5.98
C LEU A 221 0.72 -1.08 7.15
N THR A 222 0.20 -2.28 7.00
CA THR A 222 0.46 -3.42 7.88
C THR A 222 1.38 -4.38 7.14
N THR A 223 2.56 -4.63 7.71
CA THR A 223 3.52 -5.61 7.19
C THR A 223 3.43 -6.91 7.98
N SER A 224 3.23 -8.05 7.32
CA SER A 224 3.18 -9.35 8.01
C SER A 224 4.50 -10.12 8.01
N GLU A 225 5.41 -9.83 7.07
CA GLU A 225 6.70 -10.55 6.95
C GLU A 225 7.88 -9.57 7.03
N CYS A 226 8.28 -8.91 5.95
CA CYS A 226 9.50 -8.11 5.92
C CYS A 226 9.34 -6.79 5.18
N LEU A 227 9.70 -5.67 5.82
CA LEU A 227 9.86 -4.39 5.15
C LEU A 227 11.23 -4.33 4.45
N ILE A 228 11.24 -4.19 3.14
CA ILE A 228 12.46 -4.10 2.35
C ILE A 228 12.68 -2.65 1.94
N ILE A 229 13.84 -2.10 2.26
CA ILE A 229 14.19 -0.70 1.99
C ILE A 229 15.44 -0.69 1.12
N ASP A 230 15.32 -0.17 -0.09
CA ASP A 230 16.45 0.14 -0.95
C ASP A 230 17.08 1.46 -0.51
N VAL A 231 18.36 1.40 -0.12
CA VAL A 231 19.07 2.57 0.38
C VAL A 231 20.06 3.16 -0.62
N ASP A 232 20.09 2.67 -1.87
CA ASP A 232 21.07 3.13 -2.88
C ASP A 232 20.98 4.64 -3.14
N ASN A 233 19.77 5.19 -3.00
CA ASN A 233 19.46 6.60 -3.26
C ASN A 233 19.32 7.46 -1.98
N ILE A 234 19.76 6.95 -0.83
CA ILE A 234 19.79 7.67 0.45
C ILE A 234 21.15 8.33 0.61
N ASP A 235 21.41 9.40 -0.15
CA ASP A 235 22.71 10.08 -0.13
C ASP A 235 22.85 11.15 0.97
N SER A 236 21.75 11.47 1.65
CA SER A 236 21.69 12.54 2.63
C SER A 236 21.78 12.04 4.07
N LEU A 237 22.60 12.74 4.87
CA LEU A 237 22.76 12.50 6.31
C LEU A 237 21.41 12.47 7.05
N TYR A 238 20.47 13.36 6.69
CA TYR A 238 19.14 13.44 7.29
C TYR A 238 18.33 12.15 7.09
N ALA A 239 18.22 11.66 5.85
CA ALA A 239 17.50 10.42 5.57
C ALA A 239 18.20 9.22 6.22
N GLY A 240 19.53 9.24 6.32
CA GLY A 240 20.30 8.26 7.07
C GLY A 240 19.93 8.22 8.56
N ARG A 241 19.92 9.38 9.24
CA ARG A 241 19.49 9.50 10.63
C ARG A 241 18.04 9.06 10.83
N LYS A 242 17.15 9.38 9.89
CA LYS A 242 15.75 8.98 10.01
C LYS A 242 15.57 7.48 9.82
N LEU A 243 16.23 6.88 8.83
CA LEU A 243 16.27 5.43 8.68
C LEU A 243 16.82 4.75 9.93
N PHE A 244 17.87 5.32 10.53
CA PHE A 244 18.41 4.83 11.80
C PHE A 244 17.39 4.90 12.94
N ASN A 245 16.68 6.03 13.09
CA ASN A 245 15.62 6.18 14.08
C ASN A 245 14.51 5.13 13.88
N ILE A 246 14.18 4.83 12.63
CA ILE A 246 13.21 3.77 12.30
C ILE A 246 13.74 2.42 12.76
N LEU A 247 14.96 2.05 12.41
CA LEU A 247 15.53 0.75 12.79
C LEU A 247 15.60 0.55 14.32
N THR A 248 15.81 1.64 15.06
CA THR A 248 16.04 1.60 16.52
C THR A 248 14.77 1.73 17.33
N THR A 249 13.82 2.57 16.91
CA THR A 249 12.61 2.89 17.69
C THR A 249 11.36 2.26 17.07
N GLU A 250 11.00 2.68 15.86
CA GLU A 250 9.75 2.31 15.20
C GLU A 250 9.75 0.88 14.65
N GLY A 251 10.92 0.33 14.35
CA GLY A 251 11.10 -0.98 13.74
C GLY A 251 10.69 -2.14 14.66
N SER A 252 10.46 -1.87 15.96
CA SER A 252 9.82 -2.81 16.87
C SER A 252 8.37 -3.16 16.49
N LYS A 253 7.70 -2.28 15.72
CA LYS A 253 6.35 -2.50 15.20
C LYS A 253 6.33 -3.34 13.92
N LEU A 254 7.48 -3.53 13.28
CA LEU A 254 7.62 -4.27 12.04
C LEU A 254 8.19 -5.66 12.33
N PRO A 255 7.72 -6.73 11.67
CA PRO A 255 8.20 -8.08 11.99
C PRO A 255 9.69 -8.25 11.62
N GLN A 256 10.08 -7.75 10.44
CA GLN A 256 11.47 -7.72 9.98
C GLN A 256 11.72 -6.48 9.11
N ILE A 257 12.95 -5.98 9.10
CA ILE A 257 13.41 -4.93 8.18
C ILE A 257 14.68 -5.42 7.49
N GLN A 258 14.68 -5.37 6.16
CA GLN A 258 15.82 -5.68 5.32
C GLN A 258 16.25 -4.43 4.55
N LEU A 259 17.53 -4.07 4.67
CA LEU A 259 18.15 -3.05 3.84
C LEU A 259 18.83 -3.71 2.65
N ILE A 260 18.60 -3.20 1.45
CA ILE A 260 19.26 -3.66 0.21
C ILE A 260 20.06 -2.52 -0.41
N ASN A 261 21.05 -2.86 -1.24
CA ASN A 261 21.94 -1.90 -1.92
C ASN A 261 22.64 -0.91 -0.98
N VAL A 262 23.05 -1.40 0.21
CA VAL A 262 23.74 -0.57 1.21
C VAL A 262 25.14 -0.21 0.73
N ARG A 263 25.36 1.06 0.36
CA ARG A 263 26.70 1.57 0.07
C ARG A 263 27.54 1.60 1.36
N VAL A 264 28.71 0.97 1.32
CA VAL A 264 29.63 0.87 2.48
C VAL A 264 29.94 2.24 3.09
N LYS A 265 30.13 3.27 2.25
CA LYS A 265 30.40 4.64 2.69
C LYS A 265 29.25 5.22 3.53
N TRP A 266 28.00 5.00 3.11
CA TRP A 266 26.83 5.46 3.85
C TRP A 266 26.73 4.76 5.20
N LEU A 267 26.86 3.43 5.20
CA LEU A 267 26.81 2.63 6.42
C LEU A 267 27.91 3.05 7.40
N TYR A 268 29.13 3.25 6.91
CA TYR A 268 30.25 3.75 7.71
C TYR A 268 29.93 5.11 8.33
N ASN A 269 29.45 6.07 7.54
CA ASN A 269 29.12 7.41 8.05
C ASN A 269 28.00 7.36 9.10
N ALA A 270 26.96 6.57 8.88
CA ALA A 270 25.88 6.36 9.83
C ALA A 270 26.40 5.72 11.13
N ILE A 271 27.27 4.71 11.03
CA ILE A 271 27.90 4.07 12.19
C ILE A 271 28.77 5.06 12.96
N VAL A 272 29.65 5.81 12.29
CA VAL A 272 30.55 6.78 12.95
C VAL A 272 29.75 7.83 13.71
N GLU A 273 28.68 8.34 13.11
CA GLU A 273 27.82 9.35 13.73
C GLU A 273 27.06 8.80 14.95
N VAL A 274 26.67 7.53 14.90
CA VAL A 274 25.94 6.85 15.98
C VAL A 274 26.88 6.27 17.05
N SER A 275 28.15 6.00 16.73
CA SER A 275 29.11 5.28 17.58
C SER A 275 29.44 5.95 18.92
N CYS A 276 28.96 7.18 19.15
CA CYS A 276 28.79 7.74 20.50
C CYS A 276 27.79 6.94 21.39
N LEU A 277 27.06 5.96 20.83
CA LEU A 277 26.04 5.13 21.48
C LEU A 277 26.37 3.63 21.26
N CYS A 278 27.44 3.15 21.90
CA CYS A 278 28.00 1.79 21.69
C CYS A 278 26.99 0.63 21.84
N GLU A 279 25.95 0.76 22.66
CA GLU A 279 24.96 -0.31 22.88
C GLU A 279 24.01 -0.51 21.68
N ILE A 280 23.75 0.54 20.90
CA ILE A 280 22.78 0.49 19.79
C ILE A 280 23.35 -0.24 18.58
N PHE A 281 24.68 -0.21 18.42
CA PHE A 281 25.38 -0.85 17.30
C PHE A 281 25.16 -2.37 17.25
N PHE A 282 25.28 -3.05 18.40
CA PHE A 282 25.09 -4.50 18.48
C PHE A 282 23.63 -4.91 18.27
N LEU A 283 22.67 -4.09 18.73
CA LEU A 283 21.25 -4.29 18.46
C LEU A 283 20.92 -4.13 16.97
N LEU A 284 21.59 -3.20 16.27
CA LEU A 284 21.44 -3.01 14.83
C LEU A 284 21.95 -4.23 14.06
N LEU A 285 23.14 -4.73 14.40
CA LEU A 285 23.72 -5.91 13.77
C LEU A 285 22.89 -7.17 14.01
N ALA A 286 22.27 -7.30 15.18
CA ALA A 286 21.41 -8.45 15.50
C ALA A 286 20.06 -8.42 14.75
N LYS A 287 19.51 -7.23 14.45
CA LYS A 287 18.23 -7.07 13.75
C LYS A 287 18.36 -7.02 12.23
N LEU A 288 19.47 -6.51 11.72
CA LEU A 288 19.71 -6.43 10.29
C LEU A 288 20.20 -7.79 9.78
N SER A 289 19.33 -8.53 9.10
CA SER A 289 19.77 -9.55 8.15
C SER A 289 20.43 -8.83 6.97
N LEU A 290 21.68 -8.43 7.13
CA LEU A 290 22.49 -7.79 6.10
C LEU A 290 22.79 -8.83 5.00
N PHE A 291 21.93 -8.88 3.99
CA PHE A 291 22.32 -9.43 2.68
C PHE A 291 23.17 -8.38 1.97
N ALA A 292 24.41 -8.22 2.43
CA ALA A 292 25.41 -7.50 1.67
C ALA A 292 25.84 -8.39 0.50
N CYS A 293 25.19 -8.24 -0.65
CA CYS A 293 25.81 -8.63 -1.91
C CYS A 293 27.00 -7.68 -2.12
N PHE A 294 28.17 -8.07 -1.60
CA PHE A 294 29.44 -7.41 -1.92
C PHE A 294 29.69 -7.57 -3.42
N TRP A 295 29.19 -6.62 -4.21
CA TRP A 295 29.77 -6.36 -5.53
C TRP A 295 31.12 -5.69 -5.26
N LEU A 296 32.15 -6.51 -5.11
CA LEU A 296 33.53 -6.09 -5.27
C LEU A 296 33.70 -5.73 -6.76
N LEU A 297 33.72 -4.43 -7.07
CA LEU A 297 34.58 -3.76 -8.06
C LEU A 297 34.33 -2.25 -8.07
#